data_AF-A0ABD5AY60-F1
#
_entry.id   AF-A0ABD5AY60-F1
#
_cell.length_a   1.000
_cell.length_b   1.000
_cell.length_c   1.000
_cell.angle_alpha   90.00
_cell.angle_beta   90.00
_cell.angle_gamma   90.00
#
_symmetry.space_group_name_H-M   'P 1'
#
loop_
_entity.id
_entity.type
_entity.pdbx_description
1 polymer ?
#
loop_
_entity_poly.entity_id
_entity_poly.type
_entity_poly.pdbx_seq_one_letter_code
_entity_poly.pdbx_strand_id
1 'polypeptide(L)'
;MRAIISLFKIITLIFLLVILCYFVFKHVPVIKDAHWNPLNAYTQKNVDEEGYNIPPQGQKYVAEDNEILRNVPPNQARQFFNWIDKYEFMQVNAFSRMGYDNDYLIAER
;
A
#
# COMPACT_ATOMS: atom_id res chain seq x y z
N MET A 1 -18.94 53.14 -3.53
CA MET A 1 -18.17 52.59 -2.39
C MET A 1 -18.92 51.48 -1.63
N ARG A 2 -20.15 51.68 -1.12
CA ARG A 2 -20.87 50.64 -0.34
C ARG A 2 -21.03 49.30 -1.07
N ALA A 3 -21.39 49.32 -2.36
CA ALA A 3 -21.58 48.12 -3.17
C ALA A 3 -20.26 47.35 -3.43
N ILE A 4 -19.15 48.05 -3.60
CA ILE A 4 -17.82 47.45 -3.81
C ILE A 4 -17.33 46.79 -2.51
N ILE A 5 -17.56 47.44 -1.37
CA ILE A 5 -17.22 46.89 -0.05
C ILE A 5 -18.08 45.65 0.28
N SER A 6 -19.37 45.64 -0.07
CA SER A 6 -20.19 44.43 0.09
C SER A 6 -19.76 43.29 -0.83
N LEU A 7 -19.30 43.61 -2.04
CA LEU A 7 -18.76 42.62 -2.98
C LEU A 7 -17.50 41.95 -2.41
N PHE A 8 -16.59 42.74 -1.85
CA PHE A 8 -15.39 42.24 -1.19
C PHE A 8 -15.73 41.32 0.00
N LYS A 9 -16.73 41.68 0.81
CA LYS A 9 -17.21 40.86 1.93
C LYS A 9 -17.72 39.49 1.47
N ILE A 10 -18.46 39.44 0.37
CA ILE A 10 -18.98 38.19 -0.20
C ILE A 10 -17.83 37.31 -0.69
N ILE A 11 -16.85 37.88 -1.39
CA ILE A 11 -15.67 37.13 -1.85
C ILE A 11 -14.89 36.56 -0.65
N THR A 12 -14.66 37.37 0.39
CA THR A 12 -13.97 36.89 1.59
C THR A 12 -14.75 35.79 2.32
N LEU A 13 -16.08 35.86 2.34
CA LEU A 13 -16.93 34.83 2.94
C LEU A 13 -16.79 33.49 2.19
N ILE A 14 -16.84 33.53 0.86
CA ILE A 14 -16.65 32.35 0.01
C ILE A 14 -15.27 31.75 0.23
N PHE A 15 -14.23 32.58 0.31
CA PHE A 15 -12.86 32.12 0.55
C PHE A 15 -12.72 31.40 1.90
N LEU A 16 -13.35 31.95 2.94
CA LEU A 16 -13.36 31.35 4.28
C LEU A 16 -14.08 30.00 4.29
N LEU A 17 -15.17 29.87 3.53
CA LEU A 17 -15.90 28.62 3.36
C LEU A 17 -15.07 27.56 2.63
N VAL A 18 -14.32 27.94 1.59
CA VAL A 18 -13.42 27.03 0.88
C VAL A 18 -12.30 26.52 1.81
N ILE A 19 -11.72 27.40 2.62
CA ILE A 19 -10.71 27.01 3.62
C ILE A 19 -11.32 26.05 4.64
N LEU A 20 -12.52 26.33 5.14
CA LEU A 20 -13.22 25.45 6.07
C LEU A 20 -13.42 24.05 5.46
N CYS A 21 -13.91 23.98 4.23
CA CYS A 21 -14.06 22.72 3.51
C CYS A 21 -12.73 21.96 3.39
N TYR A 22 -11.65 22.65 3.04
CA TYR A 22 -10.31 22.05 2.98
C TYR A 22 -9.91 21.42 4.33
N PHE A 23 -10.12 22.12 5.44
CA PHE A 23 -9.83 21.59 6.77
C PHE A 23 -10.69 20.37 7.12
N VAL A 24 -11.98 20.39 6.77
CA VAL A 24 -12.89 19.26 6.98
C VAL A 24 -12.41 18.03 6.20
N PHE A 25 -12.10 18.19 4.91
CA PHE A 25 -11.59 17.10 4.07
C PHE A 25 -10.26 16.52 4.58
N LYS A 26 -9.42 17.32 5.22
CA LYS A 26 -8.09 16.90 5.69
C LYS A 26 -8.07 16.29 7.09
N HIS A 27 -8.89 16.82 8.02
CA HIS A 27 -8.74 16.51 9.44
C HIS A 27 -9.89 15.68 10.04
N VAL A 28 -11.07 15.63 9.42
CA VAL A 28 -12.18 14.82 9.94
C VAL A 28 -11.98 13.37 9.54
N PRO A 29 -11.80 12.41 10.48
CA PRO A 29 -11.39 11.04 10.15
C PRO A 29 -12.36 10.33 9.20
N VAL A 30 -13.68 10.45 9.42
CA VAL A 30 -14.72 9.85 8.57
C VAL A 30 -14.64 10.33 7.10
N ILE A 31 -14.22 11.57 6.89
CA ILE A 31 -14.17 12.20 5.56
C ILE A 31 -12.76 12.02 4.95
N LYS A 32 -11.72 12.14 5.76
CA LYS A 32 -10.31 11.96 5.39
C LYS A 32 -10.09 10.56 4.79
N ASP A 33 -10.65 9.54 5.41
CA ASP A 33 -10.46 8.13 5.01
C ASP A 33 -11.51 7.66 3.98
N ALA A 34 -12.42 8.55 3.53
CA ALA A 34 -13.42 8.21 2.53
C ALA A 34 -12.82 8.00 1.14
N HIS A 35 -13.32 7.02 0.38
CA HIS A 35 -12.86 6.66 -0.98
C HIS A 35 -13.23 7.72 -2.06
N TRP A 36 -14.06 8.70 -1.75
CA TRP A 36 -14.39 9.78 -2.68
C TRP A 36 -13.62 11.07 -2.41
N ASN A 37 -12.80 11.13 -1.34
CA ASN A 37 -12.15 12.36 -0.93
C ASN A 37 -10.98 12.70 -1.87
N PRO A 38 -11.05 13.82 -2.61
CA PRO A 38 -10.01 14.19 -3.58
C PRO A 38 -8.68 14.60 -2.94
N LEU A 39 -8.66 14.91 -1.63
CA LEU A 39 -7.44 15.18 -0.87
C LEU A 39 -6.84 13.94 -0.24
N ASN A 40 -7.55 12.81 -0.28
CA ASN A 40 -6.98 11.53 0.10
C ASN A 40 -6.02 11.13 -1.01
N ALA A 41 -4.73 11.37 -0.78
CA ALA A 41 -3.70 10.76 -1.59
C ALA A 41 -3.81 9.26 -1.36
N TYR A 42 -4.61 8.59 -2.19
CA TYR A 42 -4.54 7.15 -2.34
C TYR A 42 -3.08 6.86 -2.67
N THR A 43 -2.32 6.53 -1.63
CA THR A 43 -1.36 5.45 -1.81
C THR A 43 -2.28 4.31 -2.18
N GLN A 44 -2.48 4.09 -3.49
CA GLN A 44 -3.03 2.84 -3.97
C GLN A 44 -2.08 1.81 -3.38
N LYS A 45 -2.45 1.28 -2.22
CA LYS A 45 -2.01 -0.03 -1.79
C LYS A 45 -2.64 -0.89 -2.86
N ASN A 46 -1.85 -1.19 -3.88
CA ASN A 46 -2.23 -2.22 -4.84
C ASN A 46 -2.35 -3.45 -3.96
N VAL A 47 -3.57 -3.86 -3.67
CA VAL A 47 -3.78 -5.04 -2.84
C VAL A 47 -3.99 -6.18 -3.82
N ASP A 48 -3.27 -7.28 -3.65
CA ASP A 48 -3.53 -8.47 -4.47
C ASP A 48 -4.90 -9.09 -4.10
N GLU A 49 -5.31 -10.10 -4.85
CA GLU A 49 -6.58 -10.80 -4.66
C GLU A 49 -6.71 -11.45 -3.26
N GLU A 50 -5.60 -11.60 -2.54
CA GLU A 50 -5.52 -12.19 -1.20
C GLU A 50 -5.42 -11.15 -0.06
N GLY A 51 -5.35 -9.85 -0.38
CA GLY A 51 -5.34 -8.79 0.62
C GLY A 51 -3.95 -8.27 1.02
N TYR A 52 -2.88 -8.69 0.34
CA TYR A 52 -1.52 -8.24 0.63
C TYR A 52 -1.14 -6.95 -0.12
N ASN A 53 -0.39 -6.08 0.55
CA ASN A 53 0.05 -4.80 0.00
C ASN A 53 1.19 -5.03 -1.02
N ILE A 54 0.87 -4.89 -2.30
CA ILE A 54 1.82 -4.82 -3.40
C ILE A 54 2.51 -3.44 -3.33
N PRO A 55 3.85 -3.39 -3.22
CA PRO A 55 4.59 -2.15 -3.23
C PRO A 55 4.38 -1.39 -4.55
N PRO A 56 4.29 -0.06 -4.54
CA PRO A 56 4.24 0.73 -5.76
C PRO A 56 5.52 0.51 -6.58
N GLN A 57 5.40 0.55 -7.91
CA GLN A 57 6.49 0.26 -8.85
C GLN A 57 7.79 0.98 -8.45
N GLY A 58 8.86 0.21 -8.23
CA GLY A 58 10.17 0.72 -7.82
C GLY A 58 10.50 0.57 -6.33
N GLN A 59 9.55 0.15 -5.48
CA GLN A 59 9.83 -0.20 -4.09
C GLN A 59 10.14 -1.70 -3.96
N LYS A 60 11.21 -2.02 -3.22
CA LYS A 60 11.62 -3.40 -2.93
C LYS A 60 10.77 -3.93 -1.78
N TYR A 61 10.34 -5.19 -1.87
CA TYR A 61 9.80 -5.91 -0.73
C TYR A 61 10.81 -5.84 0.43
N VAL A 62 10.34 -5.43 1.60
CA VAL A 62 11.12 -5.60 2.83
C VAL A 62 10.91 -7.04 3.24
N ALA A 63 11.99 -7.82 3.29
CA ALA A 63 11.93 -9.19 3.79
C ALA A 63 11.49 -9.11 5.26
N GLU A 64 10.29 -9.62 5.53
CA GLU A 64 9.78 -9.76 6.90
C GLU A 64 10.58 -10.86 7.62
N ASP A 65 10.69 -10.75 8.94
CA ASP A 65 11.37 -11.75 9.76
C ASP A 65 10.66 -13.10 9.60
N ASN A 66 11.29 -14.02 8.89
CA ASN A 66 10.76 -15.34 8.62
C ASN A 66 11.50 -16.38 9.45
N GLU A 67 10.75 -17.17 10.24
CA GLU A 67 11.29 -18.24 11.07
C GLU A 67 12.07 -19.28 10.26
N ILE A 68 11.69 -19.52 9.00
CA ILE A 68 12.34 -20.44 8.07
C ILE A 68 13.73 -19.94 7.68
N LEU A 69 13.89 -18.62 7.53
CA LEU A 69 15.15 -17.98 7.12
C LEU A 69 15.98 -17.47 8.31
N ARG A 70 15.51 -17.66 9.55
CA ARG A 70 16.15 -17.13 10.77
C ARG A 70 17.61 -17.58 10.95
N ASN A 71 17.93 -18.78 10.48
CA ASN A 71 19.27 -19.36 10.56
C ASN A 71 20.03 -19.31 9.23
N VAL A 72 19.48 -18.64 8.21
CA VAL A 72 20.07 -18.54 6.89
C VAL A 72 20.80 -17.20 6.76
N PRO A 73 22.09 -17.18 6.39
CA PRO A 73 22.80 -15.93 6.14
C PRO A 73 22.06 -15.09 5.10
N PRO A 74 21.91 -13.76 5.28
CA PRO A 74 21.17 -12.91 4.34
C PRO A 74 21.64 -13.01 2.88
N ASN A 75 22.94 -13.21 2.68
CA ASN A 75 23.55 -13.39 1.36
C ASN A 75 23.16 -14.71 0.69
N GLN A 76 22.77 -15.73 1.47
CA GLN A 76 22.32 -17.05 1.00
C GLN A 76 20.80 -17.16 0.94
N ALA A 77 20.07 -16.28 1.64
CA ALA A 77 18.61 -16.27 1.66
C ALA A 77 18.01 -16.12 0.24
N ARG A 78 18.67 -15.36 -0.64
CA ARG A 78 18.25 -15.26 -2.06
C ARG A 78 18.32 -16.58 -2.81
N GLN A 79 19.21 -17.47 -2.39
CA GLN A 79 19.37 -18.78 -3.00
C GLN A 79 18.61 -19.85 -2.24
N PHE A 80 17.85 -19.55 -1.16
CA PHE A 80 17.14 -20.52 -0.31
C PHE A 80 16.47 -21.65 -1.11
N PHE A 81 15.68 -21.29 -2.12
CA PHE A 81 14.97 -22.27 -2.94
C PHE A 81 15.86 -23.15 -3.83
N ASN A 82 17.15 -22.84 -4.01
CA ASN A 82 18.08 -23.65 -4.80
C ASN A 82 18.65 -24.86 -4.04
N TRP A 83 18.59 -24.87 -2.71
CA TRP A 83 19.22 -25.90 -1.87
C TRP A 83 18.24 -26.64 -0.95
N ILE A 84 16.99 -26.18 -0.83
CA ILE A 84 15.95 -26.95 -0.16
C ILE A 84 15.33 -28.01 -1.08
N ASP A 85 14.84 -29.09 -0.49
CA ASP A 85 13.93 -30.00 -1.18
C ASP A 85 12.57 -29.32 -1.38
N LYS A 86 12.28 -28.95 -2.63
CA LYS A 86 11.06 -28.24 -3.02
C LYS A 86 9.82 -29.12 -2.84
N TYR A 87 9.95 -30.43 -3.03
CA TYR A 87 8.86 -31.37 -2.89
C TYR A 87 8.45 -31.52 -1.43
N GLU A 88 9.44 -31.67 -0.55
CA GLU A 88 9.20 -31.68 0.90
C GLU A 88 8.62 -30.35 1.38
N PHE A 89 9.20 -29.22 0.94
CA PHE A 89 8.72 -27.89 1.28
C PHE A 89 7.26 -27.67 0.84
N MET A 90 6.88 -28.12 -0.35
CA MET A 90 5.50 -28.04 -0.83
C MET A 90 4.53 -28.88 0.01
N GLN A 91 4.92 -30.11 0.38
CA GLN A 91 4.08 -30.99 1.18
C GLN A 91 3.80 -30.43 2.58
N VAL A 92 4.84 -29.90 3.23
CA VAL A 92 4.71 -29.35 4.60
C VAL A 92 3.84 -28.09 4.61
N ASN A 93 3.87 -27.30 3.54
CA ASN A 93 3.14 -26.03 3.45
C ASN A 93 1.79 -26.14 2.71
N ALA A 94 1.38 -27.35 2.34
CA ALA A 94 0.16 -27.65 1.59
C ALA A 94 0.02 -26.84 0.29
N PHE A 95 1.13 -26.70 -0.46
CA PHE A 95 1.10 -26.09 -1.80
C PHE A 95 0.80 -27.16 -2.86
N SER A 96 -0.20 -26.92 -3.71
CA SER A 96 -0.57 -27.82 -4.79
C SER A 96 0.35 -27.67 -6.01
N ARG A 97 0.86 -26.46 -6.29
CA ARG A 97 1.77 -26.17 -7.41
C ARG A 97 2.79 -25.10 -7.04
N MET A 98 4.02 -25.25 -7.52
CA MET A 98 5.09 -24.25 -7.34
C MET A 98 5.87 -24.10 -8.65
N GLY A 99 5.80 -22.91 -9.25
CA GLY A 99 6.64 -22.48 -10.35
C GLY A 99 7.76 -21.57 -9.85
N TYR A 100 8.99 -21.80 -10.29
CA TYR A 100 10.13 -20.96 -9.92
C TYR A 100 11.03 -20.69 -11.11
N ASP A 101 11.61 -19.49 -11.15
CA ASP A 101 12.78 -19.11 -11.96
C ASP A 101 13.76 -18.33 -11.07
N ASN A 102 14.90 -17.89 -11.61
CA ASN A 102 15.90 -17.11 -10.89
C ASN A 102 15.34 -15.82 -10.28
N ASP A 103 14.24 -15.30 -10.81
CA ASP A 103 13.67 -14.01 -10.43
C ASP A 103 12.29 -14.09 -9.76
N TYR A 104 11.56 -15.21 -9.88
CA TYR A 104 10.16 -15.30 -9.45
C TYR A 104 9.82 -16.66 -8.84
N LEU A 105 9.01 -16.63 -7.77
CA LEU A 105 8.38 -17.79 -7.17
C LEU A 105 6.85 -17.58 -7.22
N ILE A 106 6.13 -18.52 -7.81
CA ILE A 106 4.67 -18.55 -7.84
C ILE A 106 4.26 -19.86 -7.17
N ALA A 107 3.43 -19.79 -6.14
CA ALA A 107 2.88 -20.96 -5.47
C ALA A 107 1.35 -20.86 -5.42
N GLU A 108 0.67 -21.98 -5.67
CA GLU A 108 -0.77 -22.13 -5.54
C GLU A 108 -1.04 -23.05 -4.35
N ARG A 109 -1.94 -22.64 -3.45
CA ARG A 109 -2.46 -23.52 -2.39
C ARG A 109 -3.61 -24.35 -2.95
#